data_AF-A0AAN8FQA6-F1
#
_entry.id   AF-A0AAN8FQA6-F1
#
_cell.length_a   1.000
_cell.length_b   1.000
_cell.length_c   1.000
_cell.angle_alpha   90.00
_cell.angle_beta   90.00
_cell.angle_gamma   90.00
#
_symmetry.space_group_name_H-M   'P 1'
#
loop_
_entity.id
_entity.type
_entity.pdbx_description
1 polymer ?
#
loop_
_entity_poly.entity_id
_entity_poly.type
_entity_poly.pdbx_seq_one_letter_code
_entity_poly.pdbx_strand_id
1 'polypeptide(L)'
;MNLIAPLALLITLQVTTSLDNGLARTPPMGWMSWAAFYCQIDCKSHPDHCINEKLYQDMADRLVPTLLTFFQIDAETFASWEVDYLKLDGCNVNTTLMPIGEL
;
A
#
# COMPACT_ATOMS: atom_id res chain seq x y z
N MET A 1 -40.37 24.57 16.98
CA MET A 1 -39.07 24.45 16.28
C MET A 1 -39.13 23.27 15.30
N ASN A 2 -38.51 23.36 14.13
CA ASN A 2 -38.58 22.28 13.13
C ASN A 2 -37.56 21.16 13.41
N LEU A 3 -38.04 20.05 13.98
CA LEU A 3 -37.24 18.83 14.23
C LEU A 3 -36.81 18.10 12.95
N ILE A 4 -37.35 18.49 11.79
CA ILE A 4 -37.05 17.90 10.48
C ILE A 4 -35.59 18.17 10.05
N ALA A 5 -35.07 19.37 10.36
CA ALA A 5 -33.74 19.80 9.94
C ALA A 5 -32.58 18.98 10.56
N PRO A 6 -32.51 18.75 11.89
CA PRO A 6 -31.46 17.90 12.46
C PRO A 6 -31.60 16.43 12.04
N LEU A 7 -32.82 15.94 11.79
CA LEU A 7 -33.03 14.57 11.31
C LEU A 7 -32.49 14.36 9.88
N ALA A 8 -32.70 15.34 8.99
CA ALA A 8 -32.12 15.32 7.64
C ALA A 8 -30.57 15.37 7.68
N LEU A 9 -29.98 16.10 8.62
CA LEU A 9 -28.52 16.21 8.77
C LEU A 9 -27.87 14.88 9.19
N LEU A 10 -28.56 14.04 9.97
CA LEU A 10 -28.06 12.69 10.30
C LEU A 10 -28.05 11.75 9.08
N ILE A 11 -29.00 11.91 8.16
CA ILE A 11 -29.12 11.05 6.95
C ILE A 11 -27.99 11.34 5.95
N THR A 12 -27.36 12.52 6.03
CA THR A 12 -26.20 12.89 5.19
C THR A 12 -24.84 12.35 5.66
N LEU A 13 -24.78 11.55 6.74
CA LEU A 13 -23.57 10.82 7.13
C LEU A 13 -23.26 9.72 6.12
N GLN A 14 -22.40 10.01 5.13
CA GLN A 14 -22.00 9.05 4.12
C GLN A 14 -21.25 7.85 4.74
N VAL A 15 -21.75 6.65 4.46
CA VAL A 15 -21.10 5.39 4.85
C VAL A 15 -19.85 5.22 4.00
N THR A 16 -18.68 5.44 4.58
CA THR A 16 -17.39 5.21 3.92
C THR A 16 -17.10 3.71 3.88
N THR A 17 -17.14 3.11 2.69
CA THR A 17 -16.64 1.75 2.49
C THR A 17 -15.11 1.73 2.64
N SER A 18 -14.58 0.71 3.30
CA SER A 18 -13.15 0.52 3.51
C SER A 18 -12.82 -0.98 3.56
N LEU A 19 -11.57 -1.34 3.30
CA LEU A 19 -11.12 -2.73 3.32
C LEU A 19 -11.04 -3.24 4.78
N ASP A 20 -12.06 -3.95 5.24
CA ASP A 20 -12.15 -4.44 6.61
C ASP A 20 -11.43 -5.79 6.83
N ASN A 21 -10.15 -5.85 6.42
CA ASN A 21 -9.29 -7.03 6.63
C ASN A 21 -8.61 -7.07 8.00
N GLY A 22 -9.00 -6.18 8.92
CA GLY A 22 -8.42 -6.05 10.27
C GLY A 22 -7.12 -5.24 10.37
N LEU A 23 -6.44 -4.95 9.25
CA LEU A 23 -5.21 -4.17 9.20
C LEU A 23 -5.49 -2.65 9.20
N ALA A 24 -4.42 -1.85 9.20
CA ALA A 24 -4.45 -0.38 9.06
C ALA A 24 -5.38 0.39 10.04
N ARG A 25 -5.75 -0.21 11.19
CA ARG A 25 -6.55 0.43 12.26
C ARG A 25 -5.90 1.68 12.84
N THR A 26 -4.59 1.82 12.67
CA THR A 26 -3.81 3.06 12.81
C THR A 26 -2.99 3.27 11.54
N PRO A 27 -2.57 4.51 11.21
CA PRO A 27 -1.71 4.77 10.06
C PRO A 27 -0.44 3.89 10.08
N PRO A 28 -0.07 3.24 8.96
CA PRO A 28 1.10 2.38 8.92
C PRO A 28 2.39 3.21 9.07
N MET A 29 3.28 2.73 9.93
CA MET A 29 4.64 3.29 10.11
C MET A 29 5.65 2.37 9.42
N GLY A 30 6.65 2.94 8.76
CA GLY A 30 7.65 2.17 8.03
C GLY A 30 8.54 3.06 7.16
N TRP A 31 9.14 2.46 6.13
CA TRP A 31 10.07 3.11 5.20
C TRP A 31 9.68 2.80 3.75
N MET A 32 10.07 3.67 2.81
CA MET A 32 9.70 3.57 1.40
C MET A 32 10.89 4.02 0.53
N SER A 33 11.51 3.09 -0.21
CA SER A 33 12.71 3.33 -1.01
C SER A 33 12.56 4.50 -1.99
N TRP A 34 11.41 4.59 -2.67
CA TRP A 34 11.10 5.66 -3.62
C TRP A 34 11.27 7.08 -3.05
N ALA A 35 11.01 7.27 -1.75
CA ALA A 35 11.06 8.59 -1.11
C ALA A 35 12.48 9.15 -0.90
N ALA A 36 13.53 8.31 -1.07
CA ALA A 36 14.92 8.71 -0.86
C ALA A 36 15.89 8.22 -1.96
N PHE A 37 15.56 7.14 -2.67
CA PHE A 37 16.42 6.47 -3.66
C PHE A 37 15.81 6.43 -5.07
N TYR A 38 14.55 6.85 -5.22
CA TYR A 38 13.82 6.96 -6.50
C TYR A 38 13.92 5.69 -7.36
N CYS A 39 14.46 5.82 -8.57
CA CYS A 39 14.69 4.73 -9.53
C CYS A 39 16.18 4.62 -9.89
N GLN A 40 17.09 4.79 -8.91
CA GLN A 40 18.52 4.67 -9.17
C GLN A 40 18.89 3.20 -9.41
N ILE A 41 19.31 2.86 -10.63
CA ILE A 41 19.70 1.49 -11.01
C ILE A 41 21.20 1.34 -11.32
N ASP A 42 21.96 2.43 -11.40
CA ASP A 42 23.41 2.35 -11.64
C ASP A 42 24.19 2.05 -10.34
N CYS A 43 24.23 0.76 -9.99
CA CYS A 43 25.03 0.23 -8.89
C CYS A 43 26.55 0.31 -9.09
N LYS A 44 27.05 0.68 -10.28
CA LYS A 44 28.50 0.86 -10.50
C LYS A 44 28.95 2.24 -10.03
N SER A 45 28.16 3.26 -10.32
CA SER A 45 28.42 4.63 -9.84
C SER A 45 27.84 4.90 -8.45
N HIS A 46 26.80 4.15 -8.03
CA HIS A 46 26.05 4.37 -6.79
C HIS A 46 25.83 3.05 -6.00
N PRO A 47 26.90 2.37 -5.53
CA PRO A 47 26.81 1.04 -4.92
C PRO A 47 25.90 0.99 -3.68
N ASP A 48 25.93 2.04 -2.85
CA ASP A 48 25.16 2.13 -1.58
C ASP A 48 23.80 2.84 -1.74
N HIS A 49 23.44 3.25 -2.96
CA HIS A 49 22.23 4.04 -3.25
C HIS A 49 21.39 3.54 -4.44
N CYS A 50 21.81 2.46 -5.12
CA CYS A 50 20.98 1.85 -6.16
C CYS A 50 19.94 0.89 -5.56
N ILE A 51 18.83 0.73 -6.26
CA ILE A 51 17.77 -0.23 -5.94
C ILE A 51 18.28 -1.64 -6.25
N ASN A 52 18.87 -2.30 -5.26
CA ASN A 52 19.32 -3.69 -5.31
C ASN A 52 18.98 -4.44 -4.01
N GLU A 53 19.18 -5.76 -4.00
CA GLU A 53 18.95 -6.63 -2.84
C GLU A 53 19.70 -6.16 -1.59
N LYS A 54 20.98 -5.75 -1.74
CA LYS A 54 21.81 -5.26 -0.63
C LYS A 54 21.22 -4.01 0.02
N LEU A 55 20.66 -3.05 -0.72
CA LEU A 55 20.03 -1.86 -0.14
C LEU A 55 18.82 -2.25 0.73
N TYR A 56 18.02 -3.22 0.28
CA TYR A 56 16.89 -3.71 1.09
C TYR A 56 17.34 -4.52 2.29
N GLN A 57 18.39 -5.35 2.18
CA GLN A 57 19.01 -6.06 3.31
C GLN A 57 19.62 -5.08 4.33
N ASP A 58 20.45 -4.13 3.89
CA ASP A 58 21.09 -3.12 4.74
C ASP A 58 20.07 -2.25 5.50
N MET A 59 18.86 -2.05 4.94
CA MET A 59 17.75 -1.36 5.62
C MET A 59 16.94 -2.31 6.50
N ALA A 60 16.71 -3.55 6.06
CA ALA A 60 16.01 -4.58 6.82
C ALA A 60 16.77 -4.96 8.09
N ASP A 61 18.09 -5.11 8.06
CA ASP A 61 18.94 -5.36 9.24
C ASP A 61 18.86 -4.25 10.31
N ARG A 62 18.32 -3.07 9.95
CA ARG A 62 18.06 -1.95 10.86
C ARG A 62 16.61 -1.94 11.40
N LEU A 63 15.76 -2.91 11.01
CA LEU A 63 14.29 -2.89 11.17
C LEU A 63 13.60 -4.27 11.45
N VAL A 64 14.25 -5.40 11.14
CA VAL A 64 13.75 -6.81 11.04
C VAL A 64 13.18 -7.40 12.37
N PRO A 65 12.20 -8.36 12.37
CA PRO A 65 11.83 -9.33 11.30
C PRO A 65 10.33 -9.48 10.85
N THR A 66 10.11 -9.64 9.52
CA THR A 66 9.23 -10.58 8.73
C THR A 66 7.69 -10.81 8.97
N LEU A 67 6.85 -10.71 7.90
CA LEU A 67 5.55 -11.40 7.52
C LEU A 67 5.10 -10.92 6.07
N LEU A 68 4.05 -11.33 5.30
CA LEU A 68 2.73 -12.00 5.51
C LEU A 68 1.61 -11.71 4.41
N THR A 69 1.67 -10.62 3.62
CA THR A 69 1.27 -10.45 2.16
C THR A 69 -0.11 -10.88 1.51
N PHE A 70 -0.36 -10.49 0.23
CA PHE A 70 -1.57 -10.62 -0.66
C PHE A 70 -1.17 -10.54 -2.18
N PHE A 71 -1.90 -10.80 -3.30
CA PHE A 71 -3.35 -10.75 -3.70
C PHE A 71 -4.04 -12.02 -4.34
N GLN A 72 -3.72 -12.53 -5.56
CA GLN A 72 -4.26 -13.84 -6.09
C GLN A 72 -3.23 -14.85 -6.69
N ILE A 73 -2.89 -14.89 -7.99
CA ILE A 73 -1.65 -15.62 -8.41
C ILE A 73 -0.41 -14.81 -7.99
N ASP A 74 -0.54 -13.48 -8.02
CA ASP A 74 0.38 -12.58 -7.33
C ASP A 74 0.19 -12.62 -5.79
N ALA A 75 -0.87 -13.23 -5.24
CA ALA A 75 -0.82 -13.71 -3.83
C ALA A 75 0.00 -14.97 -3.80
N GLU A 76 -0.40 -16.07 -4.43
CA GLU A 76 0.30 -17.35 -4.32
C GLU A 76 1.82 -17.18 -4.53
N THR A 77 2.23 -16.26 -5.42
CA THR A 77 3.59 -15.69 -5.50
C THR A 77 3.97 -14.83 -4.27
N PHE A 78 3.49 -13.60 -4.09
CA PHE A 78 3.98 -12.70 -3.03
C PHE A 78 3.68 -13.19 -1.59
N ALA A 79 2.57 -13.90 -1.37
CA ALA A 79 2.21 -14.70 -0.19
C ALA A 79 3.22 -15.80 0.11
N SER A 80 3.71 -16.55 -0.89
CA SER A 80 4.83 -17.48 -0.69
C SER A 80 6.17 -16.78 -0.43
N TRP A 81 6.25 -15.46 -0.64
CA TRP A 81 7.45 -14.63 -0.48
C TRP A 81 7.44 -13.71 0.75
N GLU A 82 6.40 -13.73 1.60
CA GLU A 82 6.44 -13.12 2.94
C GLU A 82 6.68 -11.58 2.93
N VAL A 83 5.73 -10.80 2.37
CA VAL A 83 5.84 -9.32 2.15
C VAL A 83 4.61 -8.48 2.63
N ASP A 84 4.52 -8.14 3.91
CA ASP A 84 3.37 -7.51 4.60
C ASP A 84 2.54 -6.42 3.89
N TYR A 85 3.10 -5.64 2.96
CA TYR A 85 2.45 -4.45 2.41
C TYR A 85 2.74 -4.26 0.91
N LEU A 86 1.68 -4.12 0.09
CA LEU A 86 1.80 -3.80 -1.33
C LEU A 86 1.27 -2.39 -1.64
N LYS A 87 2.09 -1.60 -2.35
CA LYS A 87 1.65 -0.38 -3.03
C LYS A 87 1.36 -0.70 -4.50
N LEU A 88 0.09 -0.70 -4.89
CA LEU A 88 -0.31 -0.71 -6.30
C LEU A 88 -0.14 0.70 -6.90
N ASP A 89 0.30 0.78 -8.15
CA ASP A 89 0.45 2.05 -8.88
C ASP A 89 -0.57 2.15 -10.03
N GLY A 90 -1.03 3.37 -10.33
CA GLY A 90 -2.05 3.65 -11.34
C GLY A 90 -1.48 4.09 -12.70
N CYS A 91 -0.16 4.25 -12.83
CA CYS A 91 0.47 4.66 -14.08
C CYS A 91 0.17 3.67 -15.23
N ASN A 92 -0.14 4.22 -16.41
CA ASN A 92 -0.43 3.50 -17.65
C ASN A 92 -1.68 2.58 -17.65
N VAL A 93 -2.52 2.64 -16.62
CA VAL A 93 -3.77 1.85 -16.57
C VAL A 93 -4.87 2.49 -17.42
N ASN A 94 -5.55 1.69 -18.24
CA ASN A 94 -6.76 2.12 -18.96
C ASN A 94 -7.95 2.14 -18.00
N THR A 95 -8.42 3.33 -17.62
CA THR A 95 -9.54 3.53 -16.69
C THR A 95 -10.85 2.90 -17.16
N THR A 96 -11.04 2.70 -18.46
CA THR A 96 -12.25 2.07 -19.04
C THR A 96 -12.21 0.54 -18.93
N LEU A 97 -11.06 -0.05 -18.58
CA LEU A 97 -10.89 -1.50 -18.35
C LEU A 97 -10.72 -1.86 -16.87
N MET A 98 -10.63 -0.87 -15.98
CA MET A 98 -10.76 -1.12 -14.55
C MET A 98 -12.24 -1.39 -14.24
N PRO A 99 -12.60 -2.52 -13.59
CA PRO A 99 -13.94 -2.66 -13.04
C PRO A 99 -14.15 -1.55 -12.01
N ILE A 100 -15.29 -0.87 -12.09
CA ILE A 100 -15.75 0.00 -11.01
C ILE A 100 -15.89 -0.90 -9.77
N GLY A 101 -15.43 -0.43 -8.61
CA GLY A 101 -15.44 -1.20 -7.37
C GLY A 101 -16.84 -1.40 -6.80
N GLU A 102 -17.65 -2.23 -7.46
CA GLU A 102 -18.88 -2.79 -6.93
C GLU A 102 -18.51 -3.86 -5.87
N LEU A 103 -19.11 -3.73 -4.69
CA LEU A 103 -18.98 -4.61 -3.53
C LEU A 103 -20.27 -5.42 -3.33
#